data_AF-A0A918ILS4-F1
#
_entry.id   AF-A0A918ILS4-F1
#
_cell.length_a   1.000
_cell.length_b   1.000
_cell.length_c   1.000
_cell.angle_alpha   90.00
_cell.angle_beta   90.00
_cell.angle_gamma   90.00
#
_symmetry.space_group_name_H-M   'P 1'
#
loop_
_entity.id
_entity.type
_entity.pdbx_description
1 polymer ?
#
loop_
_entity_poly.entity_id
_entity_poly.type
_entity_poly.pdbx_seq_one_letter_code
_entity_poly.pdbx_strand_id
1 'polypeptide(L)'
;MSTPSPEAGASDGGLMRVASDKISRLMDLVGELSLSVAETVHSPDLQGLELSRFDAAAHRLGMIVREVQDAATELRLVPVDEVFRRLRRMIRELERQTGKRIDLAVEGADTAIDKLVADRLYDPLLHVLRNAADHGIEPPEERRANGKSEAGTILLAAQQVGSEVRIIVADDGRGLSREKILRKAREKGLFGPTEEPEPSALWKVIFEPGFSTAETVSNLSGRGVGMDVLNATMTALRGRIAVDSNAGHGTRVSLHIPVSLAFLDCLILRLGEQLFAVPIDVVSEITRPNRGDLPTISAQGGVELLRLRGVHIPVCRLEHYYRGTAPGTNAADKQVFVVFATSQGQLAVPVDEILDRQQVVMKPLAGRLAQVRASFGCALLGTGEVALVLDCERLGAGGMV
;
A
#
# COMPACT_ATOMS: atom_id res chain seq x y z
N MET A 1 20.58 60.99 -3.10
CA MET A 1 21.46 59.81 -3.26
C MET A 1 20.68 58.62 -2.75
N SER A 2 20.02 57.92 -3.66
CA SER A 2 19.16 56.77 -3.35
C SER A 2 19.95 55.51 -3.65
N THR A 3 20.27 54.74 -2.62
CA THR A 3 20.89 53.42 -2.74
C THR A 3 19.91 52.45 -3.41
N PRO A 4 20.31 51.74 -4.47
CA PRO A 4 19.45 50.70 -5.03
C PRO A 4 19.46 49.48 -4.10
N SER A 5 18.27 48.95 -3.83
CA SER A 5 18.06 47.67 -3.16
C SER A 5 18.68 46.52 -3.97
N PRO A 6 19.19 45.45 -3.33
CA PRO A 6 19.77 44.33 -4.05
C PRO A 6 18.67 43.56 -4.78
N GLU A 7 18.81 43.40 -6.09
CA GLU A 7 18.03 42.44 -6.88
C GLU A 7 18.29 41.03 -6.33
N ALA A 8 17.24 40.40 -5.82
CA ALA A 8 17.25 38.98 -5.52
C ALA A 8 17.46 38.23 -6.84
N GLY A 9 18.60 37.55 -6.96
CA GLY A 9 18.92 36.73 -8.12
C GLY A 9 17.81 35.73 -8.39
N ALA A 10 17.21 35.83 -9.58
CA ALA A 10 16.34 34.82 -10.13
C ALA A 10 17.13 33.50 -10.18
N SER A 11 16.70 32.51 -9.42
CA SER A 11 17.19 31.14 -9.57
C SER A 11 16.83 30.69 -10.99
N ASP A 12 17.85 30.53 -11.83
CA ASP A 12 17.74 29.94 -13.16
C ASP A 12 17.40 28.44 -12.98
N GLY A 13 16.12 28.16 -12.79
CA GLY A 13 15.56 26.82 -12.65
C GLY A 13 15.56 26.11 -14.00
N GLY A 14 16.75 25.79 -14.51
CA GLY A 14 16.91 25.01 -15.73
C GLY A 14 16.33 23.61 -15.56
N LEU A 15 15.26 23.29 -16.30
CA LEU A 15 14.69 21.94 -16.34
C LEU A 15 15.66 20.99 -17.06
N MET A 16 16.31 20.11 -16.31
CA MET A 16 17.18 19.07 -16.87
C MET A 16 16.41 17.77 -17.08
N ARG A 17 16.27 17.34 -18.33
CA ARG A 17 15.69 16.03 -18.66
C ARG A 17 16.74 14.93 -18.46
N VAL A 18 16.49 14.05 -17.50
CA VAL A 18 17.32 12.87 -17.22
C VAL A 18 16.54 11.62 -17.62
N ALA A 19 17.23 10.66 -18.23
CA ALA A 19 16.61 9.39 -18.60
C ALA A 19 16.34 8.53 -17.35
N SER A 20 15.18 7.87 -17.31
CA SER A 20 14.68 7.13 -16.14
C SER A 20 15.60 5.98 -15.68
N ASP A 21 16.31 5.37 -16.63
CA ASP A 21 17.33 4.35 -16.40
C ASP A 21 18.52 4.89 -15.60
N LYS A 22 18.92 6.15 -15.82
CA LYS A 22 20.00 6.80 -15.04
C LYS A 22 19.59 7.04 -13.59
N ILE A 23 18.36 7.49 -13.36
CA ILE A 23 17.81 7.68 -12.01
C ILE A 23 17.70 6.32 -11.32
N SER A 24 17.24 5.30 -12.04
CA SER A 24 17.15 3.94 -11.49
C SER A 24 18.53 3.38 -11.10
N ARG A 25 19.55 3.57 -11.94
CA ARG A 25 20.93 3.21 -11.61
C ARG A 25 21.47 3.98 -10.40
N LEU A 26 21.14 5.27 -10.26
CA LEU A 26 21.52 6.05 -9.08
C LEU A 26 20.91 5.43 -7.81
N MET A 27 19.65 5.03 -7.85
CA MET A 27 18.99 4.36 -6.72
C MET A 27 19.66 3.02 -6.37
N ASP A 28 20.03 2.23 -7.38
CA ASP A 28 20.77 0.98 -7.17
C ASP A 28 22.11 1.25 -6.48
N LEU A 29 22.87 2.24 -6.96
CA LEU A 29 24.16 2.64 -6.37
C LEU A 29 24.01 3.17 -4.94
N VAL A 30 22.96 3.94 -4.66
CA VAL A 30 22.67 4.42 -3.31
C VAL A 30 22.30 3.24 -2.40
N GLY A 31 21.56 2.26 -2.90
CA GLY A 31 21.29 1.01 -2.20
C GLY A 31 22.56 0.20 -1.89
N GLU A 32 23.45 0.06 -2.88
CA GLU A 32 24.76 -0.59 -2.72
C GLU A 32 25.66 0.17 -1.73
N LEU A 33 25.68 1.51 -1.79
CA LEU A 33 26.42 2.33 -0.83
C LEU A 33 25.91 2.11 0.58
N SER A 34 24.59 2.09 0.75
CA SER A 34 23.95 1.88 2.05
C SER A 34 24.31 0.52 2.63
N LEU A 35 24.33 -0.50 1.78
CA LEU A 35 24.80 -1.83 2.12
C LEU A 35 26.27 -1.81 2.55
N SER A 36 27.18 -1.30 1.72
CA SER A 36 28.62 -1.31 2.02
C SER A 36 28.97 -0.53 3.28
N VAL A 37 28.29 0.59 3.54
CA VAL A 37 28.44 1.34 4.79
C VAL A 37 28.02 0.47 5.97
N ALA A 38 26.88 -0.20 5.86
CA ALA A 38 26.37 -0.97 6.96
C ALA A 38 27.20 -2.25 7.22
N GLU A 39 27.69 -2.93 6.18
CA GLU A 39 28.64 -4.04 6.30
C GLU A 39 29.93 -3.61 7.02
N THR A 40 30.41 -2.40 6.71
CA THR A 40 31.61 -1.83 7.36
C THR A 40 31.37 -1.53 8.83
N VAL A 41 30.21 -0.94 9.16
CA VAL A 41 29.87 -0.53 10.53
C VAL A 41 29.54 -1.73 11.42
N HIS A 42 28.94 -2.78 10.87
CA HIS A 42 28.56 -3.99 11.59
C HIS A 42 29.55 -5.14 11.40
N SER A 43 30.79 -4.84 10.96
CA SER A 43 31.82 -5.86 10.77
C SER A 43 32.04 -6.66 12.07
N PRO A 44 32.10 -8.01 12.01
CA PRO A 44 32.44 -8.84 13.16
C PRO A 44 33.77 -8.46 13.82
N ASP A 45 34.71 -7.92 13.05
CA ASP A 45 36.01 -7.47 13.55
C ASP A 45 35.90 -6.29 14.55
N LEU A 46 34.76 -5.60 14.57
CA LEU A 46 34.47 -4.50 15.48
C LEU A 46 33.73 -4.95 16.75
N GLN A 47 33.27 -6.21 16.81
CA GLN A 47 32.48 -6.70 17.94
C GLN A 47 33.32 -6.73 19.23
N GLY A 48 32.77 -6.16 20.31
CA GLY A 48 33.41 -6.11 21.62
C GLY A 48 34.45 -5.00 21.80
N LEU A 49 34.66 -4.15 20.79
CA LEU A 49 35.52 -2.97 20.89
C LEU A 49 34.72 -1.74 21.31
N GLU A 50 35.20 -0.98 22.30
CA GLU A 50 34.63 0.32 22.65
C GLU A 50 35.29 1.45 21.83
N LEU A 51 34.69 1.80 20.69
CA LEU A 51 35.25 2.77 19.75
C LEU A 51 34.36 4.01 19.60
N SER A 52 34.15 4.74 20.70
CA SER A 52 33.25 5.92 20.73
C SER A 52 33.41 6.93 19.59
N ARG A 53 34.66 7.19 19.13
CA ARG A 53 34.92 8.07 17.98
C ARG A 53 34.50 7.46 16.65
N PHE A 54 34.71 6.14 16.48
CA PHE A 54 34.24 5.41 15.31
C PHE A 54 32.72 5.39 15.29
N ASP A 55 32.06 5.08 16.41
CA ASP A 55 30.60 5.04 16.51
C ASP A 55 29.96 6.37 16.12
N ALA A 56 30.53 7.48 16.60
CA ALA A 56 30.09 8.83 16.22
C ALA A 56 30.29 9.10 14.72
N ALA A 57 31.41 8.67 14.14
CA ALA A 57 31.69 8.82 12.71
C ALA A 57 30.77 7.94 11.84
N ALA A 58 30.54 6.69 12.26
CA ALA A 58 29.62 5.74 11.63
C ALA A 58 28.18 6.27 11.65
N HIS A 59 27.73 6.82 12.79
CA HIS A 59 26.41 7.44 12.89
C HIS A 59 26.26 8.63 11.92
N ARG A 60 27.27 9.50 11.86
CA ARG A 60 27.29 10.63 10.91
C ARG A 60 27.28 10.15 9.46
N LEU A 61 28.04 9.11 9.12
CA LEU A 61 28.03 8.51 7.79
C LEU A 61 26.64 7.97 7.44
N GLY A 62 25.98 7.27 8.37
CA GLY A 62 24.61 6.80 8.18
C GLY A 62 23.60 7.93 7.95
N MET A 63 23.77 9.08 8.62
CA MET A 63 22.95 10.28 8.37
C MET A 63 23.16 10.81 6.95
N ILE A 64 24.41 10.92 6.49
CA ILE A 64 24.72 11.40 5.13
C ILE A 64 24.16 10.44 4.07
N VAL A 65 24.27 9.13 4.29
CA VAL A 65 23.69 8.13 3.38
C VAL A 65 22.17 8.30 3.27
N ARG A 66 21.47 8.54 4.40
CA ARG A 66 20.03 8.84 4.41
C ARG A 66 19.70 10.11 3.63
N GLU A 67 20.46 11.19 3.83
CA GLU A 67 20.27 12.43 3.06
C GLU A 67 20.44 12.21 1.55
N VAL A 68 21.41 11.39 1.14
CA VAL A 68 21.61 11.01 -0.27
C VAL A 68 20.44 10.16 -0.79
N GLN A 69 19.90 9.24 0.02
CA GLN A 69 18.73 8.44 -0.31
C GLN A 69 17.48 9.31 -0.52
N ASP A 70 17.25 10.27 0.36
CA ASP A 70 16.12 11.19 0.29
C ASP A 70 16.23 12.06 -0.96
N ALA A 71 17.40 12.64 -1.22
CA ALA A 71 17.66 13.43 -2.43
C ALA A 71 17.49 12.59 -3.71
N ALA A 72 17.97 11.34 -3.73
CA ALA A 72 17.80 10.46 -4.88
C ALA A 72 16.31 10.08 -5.11
N THR A 73 15.55 9.91 -4.03
CA THR A 73 14.11 9.66 -4.08
C THR A 73 13.36 10.86 -4.66
N GLU A 74 13.69 12.09 -4.23
CA GLU A 74 13.10 13.32 -4.74
C GLU A 74 13.29 13.48 -6.26
N LEU A 75 14.46 13.11 -6.79
CA LEU A 75 14.75 13.17 -8.23
C LEU A 75 13.83 12.28 -9.08
N ARG A 76 13.23 11.23 -8.50
CA ARG A 76 12.30 10.34 -9.19
C ARG A 76 10.86 10.86 -9.20
N LEU A 77 10.53 11.81 -8.32
CA LEU A 77 9.18 12.30 -8.18
C LEU A 77 8.76 13.12 -9.41
N VAL A 78 7.52 12.91 -9.84
CA VAL A 78 6.87 13.66 -10.91
C VAL A 78 5.50 14.17 -10.42
N PRO A 79 5.04 15.33 -10.90
CA PRO A 79 3.71 15.80 -10.55
C PRO A 79 2.64 14.84 -11.11
N VAL A 80 1.63 14.54 -10.30
CA VAL A 80 0.49 13.70 -10.71
C VAL A 80 -0.29 14.31 -11.88
N ASP A 81 -0.11 15.61 -12.16
CA ASP A 81 -0.65 16.31 -13.32
C ASP A 81 -0.37 15.57 -14.63
N GLU A 82 0.78 14.88 -14.79
CA GLU A 82 1.06 14.08 -16.00
C GLU A 82 -0.03 13.04 -16.27
N VAL A 83 -0.53 12.40 -15.21
CA VAL A 83 -1.60 11.39 -15.28
C VAL A 83 -2.94 12.09 -15.46
N PHE A 84 -3.24 13.12 -14.65
CA PHE A 84 -4.51 13.86 -14.72
C PHE A 84 -4.74 14.54 -16.07
N ARG A 85 -3.68 15.02 -16.75
CA ARG A 85 -3.76 15.61 -18.08
C ARG A 85 -4.18 14.60 -19.15
N ARG A 86 -3.75 13.33 -19.02
CA ARG A 86 -4.21 12.25 -19.89
C ARG A 86 -5.67 11.89 -19.61
N LEU A 87 -6.06 11.77 -18.35
CA LEU A 87 -7.45 11.48 -17.95
C LEU A 87 -8.43 12.58 -18.39
N ARG A 88 -8.05 13.86 -18.29
CA ARG A 88 -8.83 15.00 -18.80
C ARG A 88 -9.21 14.86 -20.26
N ARG A 89 -8.31 14.31 -21.10
CA ARG A 89 -8.58 14.10 -22.53
C ARG A 89 -9.63 13.01 -22.76
N MET A 90 -9.70 12.03 -21.87
CA MET A 90 -10.65 10.92 -21.96
C MET A 90 -12.08 11.31 -21.56
N ILE A 91 -12.28 12.34 -20.74
CA ILE A 91 -13.62 12.80 -20.33
C ILE A 91 -14.50 13.11 -21.55
N ARG A 92 -14.00 13.85 -22.53
CA ARG A 92 -14.77 14.20 -23.73
C ARG A 92 -15.19 12.96 -24.53
N GLU A 93 -14.36 11.92 -24.53
CA GLU A 93 -14.69 10.66 -25.16
C GLU A 93 -15.80 9.92 -24.38
N LEU A 94 -15.71 9.92 -23.05
CA LEU A 94 -16.74 9.35 -22.17
C LEU A 94 -18.07 10.08 -22.27
N GLU A 95 -18.08 11.41 -22.35
CA GLU A 95 -19.30 12.21 -22.59
C GLU A 95 -19.97 11.80 -23.90
N ARG A 96 -19.18 11.66 -24.98
CA ARG A 96 -19.71 11.26 -26.29
C ARG A 96 -20.25 9.83 -26.27
N GLN A 97 -19.61 8.91 -25.55
CA GLN A 97 -20.03 7.51 -25.44
C GLN A 97 -21.29 7.35 -24.58
N THR A 98 -21.39 8.10 -23.49
CA THR A 98 -22.49 7.98 -22.51
C THR A 98 -23.67 8.90 -22.80
N GLY A 99 -23.47 9.96 -23.58
CA GLY A 99 -24.47 11.00 -23.82
C GLY A 99 -24.72 11.92 -22.62
N LYS A 100 -23.85 11.88 -21.60
CA LYS A 100 -23.97 12.67 -20.37
C LYS A 100 -23.03 13.87 -20.42
N ARG A 101 -23.43 14.99 -19.80
CA ARG A 101 -22.55 16.16 -19.60
C ARG A 101 -21.74 16.01 -18.33
N ILE A 102 -20.43 16.17 -18.41
CA ILE A 102 -19.49 15.91 -17.32
C ILE A 102 -18.49 17.05 -17.20
N ASP A 103 -18.52 17.76 -16.08
CA ASP A 103 -17.50 18.73 -15.68
C ASP A 103 -16.43 18.03 -14.84
N LEU A 104 -15.16 18.18 -15.26
CA LEU A 104 -14.02 17.62 -14.53
C LEU A 104 -13.32 18.70 -13.71
N ALA A 105 -13.40 18.59 -12.40
CA ALA A 105 -12.62 19.38 -11.45
C ALA A 105 -11.29 18.69 -11.13
N VAL A 106 -10.21 19.46 -11.02
CA VAL A 106 -8.88 18.94 -10.68
C VAL A 106 -8.27 19.77 -9.56
N GLU A 107 -7.83 19.10 -8.50
CA GLU A 107 -7.21 19.71 -7.31
C GLU A 107 -5.88 19.04 -6.97
N GLY A 108 -4.89 19.82 -6.52
CA GLY A 108 -3.59 19.30 -6.07
C GLY A 108 -2.80 18.53 -7.15
N ALA A 109 -2.93 18.92 -8.42
CA ALA A 109 -2.26 18.27 -9.55
C ALA A 109 -0.72 18.38 -9.49
N ASP A 110 -0.20 19.32 -8.71
CA ASP A 110 1.21 19.52 -8.39
C ASP A 110 1.76 18.52 -7.37
N THR A 111 0.91 17.73 -6.72
CA THR A 111 1.33 16.68 -5.77
C THR A 111 2.30 15.71 -6.45
N ALA A 112 3.46 15.53 -5.83
CA ALA A 112 4.56 14.73 -6.36
C ALA A 112 4.39 13.24 -6.01
N ILE A 113 4.59 12.36 -7.00
CA ILE A 113 4.54 10.90 -6.85
C ILE A 113 5.71 10.24 -7.59
N ASP A 114 6.13 9.06 -7.14
CA ASP A 114 7.15 8.26 -7.85
C ASP A 114 6.73 8.00 -9.31
N LYS A 115 7.66 8.17 -10.26
CA LYS A 115 7.37 7.97 -11.69
C LYS A 115 6.81 6.58 -12.02
N LEU A 116 7.29 5.52 -11.38
CA LEU A 116 6.78 4.16 -11.59
C LEU A 116 5.35 4.02 -11.07
N VAL A 117 5.01 4.71 -9.97
CA VAL A 117 3.64 4.80 -9.45
C VAL A 117 2.77 5.53 -10.48
N ALA A 118 3.20 6.70 -10.97
CA ALA A 118 2.47 7.49 -11.96
C ALA A 118 2.14 6.68 -13.23
N ASP A 119 3.10 5.92 -13.75
CA ASP A 119 2.93 5.11 -14.95
C ASP A 119 1.96 3.94 -14.73
N ARG A 120 1.91 3.37 -13.52
CA ARG A 120 0.99 2.28 -13.15
C ARG A 120 -0.42 2.75 -12.78
N LEU A 121 -0.61 4.02 -12.41
CA LEU A 121 -1.90 4.54 -11.95
C LEU A 121 -2.86 4.94 -13.06
N TYR A 122 -2.37 5.14 -14.29
CA TYR A 122 -3.20 5.63 -15.38
C TYR A 122 -4.42 4.74 -15.66
N ASP A 123 -4.20 3.43 -15.88
CA ASP A 123 -5.29 2.49 -16.16
C ASP A 123 -6.26 2.30 -14.97
N PRO A 124 -5.78 2.14 -13.72
CA PRO A 124 -6.62 2.17 -12.51
C PRO A 124 -7.53 3.39 -12.41
N LEU A 125 -6.98 4.60 -12.55
CA LEU A 125 -7.75 5.83 -12.43
C LEU A 125 -8.72 6.01 -13.59
N LEU A 126 -8.34 5.62 -14.81
CA LEU A 126 -9.23 5.63 -15.97
C LEU A 126 -10.44 4.71 -15.75
N HIS A 127 -10.24 3.56 -15.11
CA HIS A 127 -11.34 2.65 -14.78
C HIS A 127 -12.31 3.27 -13.78
N VAL A 128 -11.81 3.84 -12.68
CA VAL A 128 -12.67 4.53 -11.69
C VAL A 128 -13.42 5.70 -12.32
N LEU A 129 -12.73 6.48 -13.16
CA LEU A 129 -13.32 7.60 -13.91
C LEU A 129 -14.43 7.13 -14.86
N ARG A 130 -14.23 6.00 -15.54
CA ARG A 130 -15.27 5.40 -16.39
C ARG A 130 -16.48 4.95 -15.58
N ASN A 131 -16.28 4.30 -14.43
CA ASN A 131 -17.39 3.89 -13.56
C ASN A 131 -18.20 5.10 -13.07
N ALA A 132 -17.53 6.19 -12.72
CA ALA A 132 -18.17 7.46 -12.39
C ALA A 132 -19.00 7.99 -13.58
N ALA A 133 -18.44 8.02 -14.80
CA ALA A 133 -19.14 8.51 -15.99
C ALA A 133 -20.31 7.59 -16.43
N ASP A 134 -20.10 6.28 -16.48
CA ASP A 134 -21.04 5.30 -17.03
C ASP A 134 -22.17 4.98 -16.04
N HIS A 135 -21.84 4.80 -14.76
CA HIS A 135 -22.78 4.31 -13.74
C HIS A 135 -23.08 5.33 -12.64
N GLY A 136 -22.10 6.16 -12.27
CA GLY A 136 -22.26 7.19 -11.24
C GLY A 136 -23.17 8.32 -11.69
N ILE A 137 -22.75 9.09 -12.69
CA ILE A 137 -23.47 10.26 -13.20
C ILE A 137 -24.78 9.82 -13.85
N GLU A 138 -25.90 10.44 -13.47
CA GLU A 138 -27.20 10.19 -14.05
C GLU A 138 -27.40 10.97 -15.36
N PRO A 139 -28.31 10.54 -16.26
CA PRO A 139 -28.68 11.33 -17.42
C PRO A 139 -29.23 12.73 -17.03
N PRO A 140 -29.09 13.74 -17.89
CA PRO A 140 -29.53 15.12 -17.62
C PRO A 140 -30.97 15.28 -17.12
N GLU A 141 -31.88 14.43 -17.61
CA GLU A 141 -33.29 14.44 -17.23
C GLU A 141 -33.50 13.91 -15.80
N GLU A 142 -32.85 12.80 -15.44
CA GLU A 142 -32.89 12.22 -14.09
C GLU A 142 -32.24 13.19 -13.08
N ARG A 143 -31.15 13.87 -13.46
CA ARG A 143 -30.50 14.88 -12.61
C ARG A 143 -31.42 16.05 -12.30
N ARG A 144 -32.10 16.59 -13.32
CA ARG A 144 -33.09 17.67 -13.15
C ARG A 144 -34.26 17.24 -12.26
N ALA A 145 -34.76 16.02 -12.42
CA ALA A 145 -35.82 15.48 -11.57
C ALA A 145 -35.39 15.38 -10.08
N ASN A 146 -34.11 15.11 -9.84
CA ASN A 146 -33.53 15.03 -8.49
C ASN A 146 -32.98 16.37 -7.98
N GLY A 147 -33.24 17.49 -8.67
CA GLY A 147 -32.80 18.83 -8.25
C GLY A 147 -31.29 19.08 -8.39
N LYS A 148 -30.59 18.27 -9.19
CA LYS A 148 -29.14 18.41 -9.46
C LYS A 148 -28.87 19.23 -10.72
N SER A 149 -27.64 19.73 -10.85
CA SER A 149 -27.15 20.37 -12.08
C SER A 149 -27.25 19.42 -13.28
N GLU A 150 -27.52 19.95 -14.47
CA GLU A 150 -27.56 19.16 -15.71
C GLU A 150 -26.20 18.49 -16.01
N ALA A 151 -25.11 19.19 -15.71
CA ALA A 151 -23.76 18.63 -15.77
C ALA A 151 -23.43 17.89 -14.46
N GLY A 152 -22.94 16.66 -14.59
CA GLY A 152 -22.35 15.89 -13.50
C GLY A 152 -20.95 16.38 -13.20
N THR A 153 -20.55 16.41 -11.93
CA THR A 153 -19.19 16.79 -11.56
C THR A 153 -18.39 15.55 -11.21
N ILE A 154 -17.21 15.39 -11.81
CA ILE A 154 -16.20 14.44 -11.35
C ILE A 154 -14.99 15.23 -10.86
N LEU A 155 -14.50 14.93 -9.66
CA LEU A 155 -13.32 15.50 -9.04
C LEU A 155 -12.15 14.51 -9.12
N LEU A 156 -11.02 14.96 -9.63
CA LEU A 156 -9.71 14.33 -9.47
C LEU A 156 -8.88 15.18 -8.52
N ALA A 157 -8.62 14.68 -7.32
CA ALA A 157 -7.79 15.38 -6.34
C ALA A 157 -6.58 14.54 -5.95
N ALA A 158 -5.47 15.19 -5.62
CA ALA A 158 -4.34 14.55 -4.98
C ALA A 158 -3.85 15.42 -3.82
N GLN A 159 -3.44 14.77 -2.75
CA GLN A 159 -2.84 15.43 -1.59
C GLN A 159 -1.84 14.50 -0.93
N GLN A 160 -0.74 15.05 -0.44
CA GLN A 160 0.18 14.31 0.42
C GLN A 160 -0.31 14.35 1.87
N VAL A 161 -0.43 13.19 2.50
CA VAL A 161 -0.84 13.01 3.90
C VAL A 161 0.23 12.19 4.59
N GLY A 162 1.13 12.85 5.31
CA GLY A 162 2.29 12.20 5.93
C GLY A 162 3.23 11.59 4.88
N SER A 163 3.49 10.28 4.99
CA SER A 163 4.34 9.50 4.08
C SER A 163 3.58 8.90 2.88
N GLU A 164 2.30 9.24 2.72
CA GLU A 164 1.45 8.74 1.65
C GLU A 164 0.93 9.86 0.76
N VAL A 165 0.69 9.52 -0.50
CA VAL A 165 -0.13 10.32 -1.41
C VAL A 165 -1.52 9.71 -1.46
N ARG A 166 -2.52 10.54 -1.17
CA ARG A 166 -3.93 10.21 -1.31
C ARG A 166 -4.45 10.80 -2.61
N ILE A 167 -4.81 9.93 -3.55
CA ILE A 167 -5.45 10.30 -4.83
C ILE A 167 -6.94 9.99 -4.72
N ILE A 168 -7.78 10.94 -5.06
CA ILE A 168 -9.23 10.89 -4.89
C ILE A 168 -9.88 11.03 -6.25
N VAL A 169 -10.81 10.11 -6.55
CA VAL A 169 -11.78 10.25 -7.63
C VAL A 169 -13.16 10.31 -6.98
N ALA A 170 -13.89 11.41 -7.14
CA ALA A 170 -15.22 11.57 -6.59
C ALA A 170 -16.21 12.05 -7.65
N ASP A 171 -17.45 11.59 -7.56
CA ASP A 171 -18.57 12.05 -8.40
C ASP A 171 -19.73 12.55 -7.55
N ASP A 172 -20.62 13.35 -8.14
CA ASP A 172 -21.86 13.85 -7.53
C ASP A 172 -23.11 13.08 -8.01
N GLY A 173 -22.90 11.85 -8.48
CA GLY A 173 -23.90 11.01 -9.12
C GLY A 173 -24.87 10.33 -8.14
N ARG A 174 -25.43 9.19 -8.56
CA ARG A 174 -26.45 8.47 -7.79
C ARG A 174 -25.90 7.72 -6.57
N GLY A 175 -24.59 7.56 -6.48
CA GLY A 175 -23.94 6.72 -5.46
C GLY A 175 -24.12 5.22 -5.71
N LEU A 176 -23.55 4.41 -4.83
CA LEU A 176 -23.62 2.95 -4.88
C LEU A 176 -24.96 2.44 -4.33
N SER A 177 -25.57 1.48 -5.02
CA SER A 177 -26.81 0.85 -4.56
C SER A 177 -26.50 -0.20 -3.49
N ARG A 178 -26.73 0.16 -2.22
CA ARG A 178 -26.57 -0.74 -1.06
C ARG A 178 -27.31 -2.06 -1.26
N GLU A 179 -28.57 -1.99 -1.66
CA GLU A 179 -29.44 -3.16 -1.83
C GLU A 179 -28.92 -4.12 -2.90
N LYS A 180 -28.54 -3.61 -4.08
CA LYS A 180 -28.02 -4.44 -5.17
C LYS A 180 -26.69 -5.10 -4.81
N ILE A 181 -25.79 -4.36 -4.15
CA ILE A 181 -24.48 -4.88 -3.74
C ILE A 181 -24.65 -5.93 -2.64
N LEU A 182 -25.47 -5.66 -1.61
CA LEU A 182 -25.70 -6.59 -0.51
C LEU A 182 -26.38 -7.88 -0.98
N ARG A 183 -27.38 -7.78 -1.87
CA ARG A 183 -28.02 -8.96 -2.47
C ARG A 183 -27.01 -9.84 -3.19
N LYS A 184 -26.17 -9.25 -4.04
CA LYS A 184 -25.15 -9.99 -4.79
C LYS A 184 -24.03 -10.54 -3.91
N ALA A 185 -23.67 -9.82 -2.84
CA ALA A 185 -22.71 -10.30 -1.84
C ALA A 185 -23.24 -11.53 -1.09
N ARG A 186 -24.54 -11.54 -0.74
CA ARG A 186 -25.21 -12.69 -0.13
C ARG A 186 -25.31 -13.89 -1.08
N GLU A 187 -25.62 -13.66 -2.36
CA GLU A 187 -25.62 -14.72 -3.39
C GLU A 187 -24.25 -15.40 -3.53
N LYS A 188 -23.16 -14.63 -3.32
CA LYS A 188 -21.78 -15.13 -3.32
C LYS A 188 -21.30 -15.68 -1.98
N GLY A 189 -22.13 -15.68 -0.94
CA GLY A 189 -21.79 -16.19 0.39
C GLY A 189 -20.83 -15.29 1.19
N LEU A 190 -20.67 -14.01 0.82
CA LEU A 190 -19.77 -13.08 1.50
C LEU A 190 -20.37 -12.49 2.78
N PHE A 191 -21.70 -12.45 2.87
CA PHE A 191 -22.43 -12.03 4.06
C PHE A 191 -23.59 -13.00 4.34
N GLY A 192 -23.91 -13.17 5.62
CA GLY A 192 -25.09 -13.93 6.04
C GLY A 192 -26.41 -13.31 5.58
N PRO A 193 -27.50 -14.10 5.52
CA PRO A 193 -28.81 -13.62 5.08
C PRO A 193 -29.40 -12.53 5.98
N THR A 194 -29.05 -12.53 7.26
CA THR A 194 -29.48 -11.54 8.26
C THR A 194 -28.37 -10.57 8.67
N GLU A 195 -27.17 -10.70 8.11
CA GLU A 195 -26.04 -9.86 8.44
C GLU A 195 -26.22 -8.47 7.82
N GLU A 196 -26.04 -7.42 8.63
CA GLU A 196 -26.05 -6.03 8.21
C GLU A 196 -24.65 -5.44 8.33
N PRO A 197 -23.84 -5.51 7.26
CA PRO A 197 -22.47 -4.99 7.31
C PRO A 197 -22.47 -3.46 7.34
N GLU A 198 -21.46 -2.89 8.01
CA GLU A 198 -21.19 -1.46 7.92
C GLU A 198 -20.97 -1.05 6.44
N PRO A 199 -21.34 0.19 6.05
CA PRO A 199 -21.20 0.65 4.67
C PRO A 199 -19.78 0.46 4.11
N SER A 200 -18.76 0.78 4.89
CA SER A 200 -17.34 0.66 4.51
C SER A 200 -16.95 -0.79 4.17
N ALA A 201 -17.43 -1.76 4.95
CA ALA A 201 -17.20 -3.18 4.72
C ALA A 201 -17.95 -3.68 3.48
N LEU A 202 -19.20 -3.23 3.30
CA LEU A 202 -20.01 -3.59 2.13
C LEU A 202 -19.39 -3.06 0.83
N TRP A 203 -18.87 -1.84 0.82
CA TRP A 203 -18.26 -1.26 -0.39
C TRP A 203 -16.98 -1.97 -0.78
N LYS A 204 -16.21 -2.52 0.17
CA LYS A 204 -15.00 -3.29 -0.15
C LYS A 204 -15.29 -4.53 -1.01
N VAL A 205 -16.49 -5.10 -0.90
CA VAL A 205 -16.89 -6.28 -1.68
C VAL A 205 -16.88 -6.02 -3.20
N ILE A 206 -17.00 -4.77 -3.65
CA ILE A 206 -16.92 -4.45 -5.09
C ILE A 206 -15.55 -4.77 -5.69
N PHE A 207 -14.51 -4.93 -4.88
CA PHE A 207 -13.15 -5.28 -5.30
C PHE A 207 -12.88 -6.79 -5.32
N GLU A 208 -13.84 -7.61 -4.88
CA GLU A 208 -13.70 -9.06 -4.91
C GLU A 208 -13.65 -9.59 -6.35
N PRO A 209 -12.78 -10.58 -6.64
CA PRO A 209 -12.69 -11.18 -7.98
C PRO A 209 -14.05 -11.61 -8.54
N GLY A 210 -14.33 -11.19 -9.77
CA GLY A 210 -15.59 -11.47 -10.45
C GLY A 210 -16.83 -10.83 -9.79
N PHE A 211 -16.68 -9.88 -8.87
CA PHE A 211 -17.79 -9.08 -8.37
C PHE A 211 -18.12 -7.97 -9.37
N SER A 212 -19.35 -7.98 -9.88
CA SER A 212 -19.86 -6.94 -10.77
C SER A 212 -21.36 -6.88 -10.59
N THR A 213 -21.96 -5.71 -10.49
CA THR A 213 -23.43 -5.58 -10.38
C THR A 213 -24.13 -5.62 -11.74
N ALA A 214 -23.39 -5.72 -12.85
CA ALA A 214 -23.98 -5.78 -14.18
C ALA A 214 -24.65 -7.15 -14.44
N GLU A 215 -25.85 -7.13 -15.01
CA GLU A 215 -26.60 -8.32 -15.44
C GLU A 215 -26.15 -8.82 -16.82
N THR A 216 -25.53 -7.95 -17.63
CA THR A 216 -24.97 -8.26 -18.95
C THR A 216 -23.50 -7.88 -19.03
N VAL A 217 -22.70 -8.73 -19.68
CA VAL A 217 -21.29 -8.44 -19.97
C VAL A 217 -21.25 -7.38 -21.06
N SER A 218 -21.00 -6.13 -20.68
CA SER A 218 -20.79 -5.04 -21.64
C SER A 218 -19.52 -5.30 -22.45
N ASN A 219 -19.61 -5.14 -23.79
CA ASN A 219 -18.49 -5.24 -24.73
C ASN A 219 -17.34 -4.26 -24.40
N LEU A 220 -17.56 -3.25 -23.56
CA LEU A 220 -16.55 -2.28 -23.13
C LEU A 220 -15.60 -2.82 -22.02
N SER A 221 -15.95 -3.94 -21.37
CA SER A 221 -15.12 -4.60 -20.33
C SER A 221 -14.18 -5.69 -20.87
N GLY A 222 -14.15 -5.91 -22.19
CA GLY A 222 -13.46 -7.01 -22.89
C GLY A 222 -11.93 -7.03 -22.85
N ARG A 223 -11.27 -6.25 -21.98
CA ARG A 223 -9.82 -6.35 -21.70
C ARG A 223 -9.49 -6.90 -20.31
N GLY A 224 -10.49 -7.37 -19.57
CA GLY A 224 -10.27 -7.94 -18.24
C GLY A 224 -9.92 -6.88 -17.18
N VAL A 225 -10.42 -5.65 -17.31
CA VAL A 225 -10.20 -4.55 -16.35
C VAL A 225 -11.43 -4.43 -15.46
N GLY A 226 -11.50 -5.27 -14.42
CA GLY A 226 -12.47 -5.12 -13.35
C GLY A 226 -11.90 -4.34 -12.16
N MET A 227 -12.75 -4.12 -11.15
CA MET A 227 -12.32 -3.55 -9.86
C MET A 227 -11.30 -4.45 -9.13
N ASP A 228 -11.22 -5.71 -9.51
CA ASP A 228 -10.18 -6.67 -9.10
C ASP A 228 -8.77 -6.28 -9.61
N VAL A 229 -8.65 -5.77 -10.84
CA VAL A 229 -7.37 -5.26 -11.39
C VAL A 229 -6.91 -4.00 -10.67
N LEU A 230 -7.85 -3.12 -10.31
CA LEU A 230 -7.57 -1.96 -9.48
C LEU A 230 -7.02 -2.40 -8.12
N ASN A 231 -7.66 -3.37 -7.47
CA ASN A 231 -7.17 -3.91 -6.20
C ASN A 231 -5.79 -4.56 -6.35
N ALA A 232 -5.58 -5.40 -7.36
CA ALA A 232 -4.28 -6.03 -7.62
C ALA A 232 -3.17 -5.01 -7.87
N THR A 233 -3.47 -3.93 -8.60
CA THR A 233 -2.52 -2.85 -8.87
C THR A 233 -2.19 -2.10 -7.58
N MET A 234 -3.19 -1.80 -6.75
CA MET A 234 -2.99 -1.14 -5.47
C MET A 234 -2.19 -2.00 -4.49
N THR A 235 -2.47 -3.30 -4.40
CA THR A 235 -1.65 -4.25 -3.64
C THR A 235 -0.21 -4.28 -4.15
N ALA A 236 0.01 -4.30 -5.47
CA ALA A 236 1.35 -4.27 -6.06
C ALA A 236 2.11 -2.95 -5.82
N LEU A 237 1.37 -1.84 -5.64
CA LEU A 237 1.90 -0.54 -5.23
C LEU A 237 1.98 -0.40 -3.70
N ARG A 238 1.64 -1.44 -2.93
CA ARG A 238 1.50 -1.41 -1.46
C ARG A 238 0.62 -0.26 -0.98
N GLY A 239 -0.36 0.09 -1.80
CA GLY A 239 -1.36 1.07 -1.49
C GLY A 239 -2.65 0.39 -1.01
N ARG A 240 -3.54 1.21 -0.43
CA ARG A 240 -4.87 0.78 -0.01
C ARG A 240 -5.95 1.59 -0.70
N ILE A 241 -7.12 0.98 -0.86
CA ILE A 241 -8.29 1.61 -1.45
C ILE A 241 -9.34 1.82 -0.37
N ALA A 242 -9.92 3.01 -0.33
CA ALA A 242 -11.10 3.31 0.47
C ALA A 242 -12.22 3.80 -0.44
N VAL A 243 -13.45 3.40 -0.14
CA VAL A 243 -14.64 3.83 -0.88
C VAL A 243 -15.66 4.35 0.11
N ASP A 244 -16.15 5.55 -0.15
CA ASP A 244 -17.26 6.17 0.54
C ASP A 244 -18.34 6.48 -0.50
N SER A 245 -19.60 6.20 -0.19
CA SER A 245 -20.69 6.45 -1.12
C SER A 245 -21.99 6.66 -0.38
N ASN A 246 -22.71 7.69 -0.79
CA ASN A 246 -24.01 8.06 -0.25
C ASN A 246 -25.02 8.09 -1.39
N ALA A 247 -26.15 7.40 -1.22
CA ALA A 247 -27.19 7.35 -2.23
C ALA A 247 -27.69 8.77 -2.55
N GLY A 248 -27.73 9.12 -3.84
CA GLY A 248 -28.10 10.44 -4.33
C GLY A 248 -27.03 11.52 -4.17
N HIS A 249 -25.91 11.26 -3.49
CA HIS A 249 -24.82 12.24 -3.27
C HIS A 249 -23.49 11.85 -3.92
N GLY A 250 -23.45 10.70 -4.60
CA GLY A 250 -22.31 10.25 -5.39
C GLY A 250 -21.38 9.30 -4.65
N THR A 251 -20.22 9.05 -5.25
CA THR A 251 -19.22 8.11 -4.76
C THR A 251 -17.85 8.76 -4.70
N ARG A 252 -17.06 8.42 -3.68
CA ARG A 252 -15.67 8.84 -3.51
C ARG A 252 -14.79 7.62 -3.34
N VAL A 253 -13.87 7.42 -4.28
CA VAL A 253 -12.82 6.42 -4.22
C VAL A 253 -11.50 7.11 -3.87
N SER A 254 -10.84 6.66 -2.81
CA SER A 254 -9.53 7.14 -2.36
C SER A 254 -8.49 6.05 -2.51
N LEU A 255 -7.42 6.34 -3.24
CA LEU A 255 -6.22 5.51 -3.36
C LEU A 255 -5.14 6.11 -2.46
N HIS A 256 -4.65 5.35 -1.50
CA HIS A 256 -3.56 5.74 -0.62
C HIS A 256 -2.32 4.97 -1.02
N ILE A 257 -1.24 5.67 -1.36
CA ILE A 257 -0.03 5.05 -1.92
C ILE A 257 1.19 5.64 -1.21
N PRO A 258 2.18 4.84 -0.81
CA PRO A 258 3.43 5.36 -0.28
C PRO A 258 4.11 6.33 -1.26
N VAL A 259 4.70 7.41 -0.75
CA VAL A 259 5.42 8.40 -1.59
C VAL A 259 6.58 7.74 -2.35
N SER A 260 7.26 6.76 -1.73
CA SER A 260 8.37 6.01 -2.33
C SER A 260 8.15 4.50 -2.27
N LEU A 261 8.49 3.81 -3.36
CA LEU A 261 8.43 2.35 -3.43
C LEU A 261 9.78 1.66 -3.22
N ALA A 262 10.90 2.39 -3.23
CA ALA A 262 12.23 1.80 -3.20
C ALA A 262 12.64 1.32 -1.79
N PHE A 263 12.24 2.07 -0.77
CA PHE A 263 12.65 1.86 0.61
C PHE A 263 11.44 1.53 1.48
N LEU A 264 11.64 0.65 2.46
CA LEU A 264 10.62 0.21 3.39
C LEU A 264 11.13 0.33 4.81
N ASP A 265 10.40 1.04 5.66
CA ASP A 265 10.64 1.02 7.10
C ASP A 265 10.12 -0.30 7.66
N CYS A 266 11.05 -1.19 8.01
CA CYS A 266 10.74 -2.53 8.47
C CYS A 266 11.19 -2.76 9.91
N LEU A 267 10.42 -3.56 10.63
CA LEU A 267 10.90 -4.30 11.80
C LEU A 267 11.58 -5.58 11.31
N ILE A 268 12.80 -5.80 11.80
CA ILE A 268 13.56 -7.01 11.50
C ILE A 268 13.30 -8.03 12.62
N LEU A 269 12.75 -9.17 12.24
CA LEU A 269 12.37 -10.26 13.12
C LEU A 269 13.28 -11.46 12.85
N ARG A 270 13.57 -12.24 13.89
CA ARG A 270 14.31 -13.50 13.76
C ARG A 270 13.47 -14.68 14.25
N LEU A 271 13.52 -15.76 13.47
CA LEU A 271 12.98 -17.07 13.83
C LEU A 271 14.00 -18.14 13.44
N GLY A 272 14.62 -18.75 14.45
CA GLY A 272 15.81 -19.58 14.29
C GLY A 272 16.93 -18.80 13.61
N GLU A 273 17.46 -19.36 12.52
CA GLU A 273 18.50 -18.73 11.71
C GLU A 273 17.95 -17.80 10.61
N GLN A 274 16.62 -17.69 10.46
CA GLN A 274 16.01 -16.91 9.38
C GLN A 274 15.59 -15.51 9.85
N LEU A 275 15.82 -14.55 8.96
CA LEU A 275 15.45 -13.16 9.14
C LEU A 275 14.24 -12.81 8.29
N PHE A 276 13.30 -12.10 8.92
CA PHE A 276 12.10 -11.59 8.29
C PHE A 276 12.06 -10.08 8.46
N ALA A 277 11.61 -9.37 7.42
CA ALA A 277 11.38 -7.94 7.46
C ALA A 277 9.88 -7.70 7.34
N VAL A 278 9.31 -6.91 8.24
CA VAL A 278 7.88 -6.59 8.21
C VAL A 278 7.69 -5.09 8.20
N PRO A 279 6.88 -4.55 7.26
CA PRO A 279 6.58 -3.12 7.25
C PRO A 279 6.02 -2.67 8.60
N ILE A 280 6.52 -1.56 9.14
CA ILE A 280 6.11 -1.11 10.47
C ILE A 280 4.64 -0.66 10.52
N ASP A 281 4.09 -0.24 9.39
CA ASP A 281 2.71 0.24 9.24
C ASP A 281 1.65 -0.85 9.43
N VAL A 282 1.99 -2.12 9.20
CA VAL A 282 1.07 -3.25 9.43
C VAL A 282 1.16 -3.80 10.85
N VAL A 283 2.14 -3.36 11.64
CA VAL A 283 2.34 -3.84 13.03
C VAL A 283 1.42 -3.07 13.97
N SER A 284 0.45 -3.78 14.56
CA SER A 284 -0.48 -3.21 15.53
C SER A 284 0.08 -3.22 16.95
N GLU A 285 0.67 -4.34 17.35
CA GLU A 285 1.15 -4.51 18.73
C GLU A 285 2.29 -5.53 18.77
N ILE A 286 3.22 -5.34 19.70
CA ILE A 286 4.28 -6.31 20.02
C ILE A 286 4.09 -6.69 21.48
N THR A 287 3.98 -7.99 21.77
CA THR A 287 3.72 -8.48 23.13
C THR A 287 4.52 -9.73 23.44
N ARG A 288 4.85 -9.90 24.73
CA ARG A 288 5.35 -11.16 25.28
C ARG A 288 4.25 -11.70 26.19
N PRO A 289 3.58 -12.81 25.82
CA PRO A 289 2.48 -13.33 26.62
C PRO A 289 2.98 -13.82 27.98
N ASN A 290 2.19 -13.55 29.02
CA ASN A 290 2.37 -14.21 30.31
C ASN A 290 1.90 -15.66 30.22
N ARG A 291 2.30 -16.51 31.18
CA ARG A 291 1.92 -17.94 31.20
C ARG A 291 0.41 -18.24 31.05
N GLY A 292 -0.46 -17.32 31.51
CA GLY A 292 -1.91 -17.45 31.39
C GLY A 292 -2.50 -16.98 30.05
N ASP A 293 -1.70 -16.31 29.23
CA ASP A 293 -2.05 -15.77 27.91
C ASP A 293 -1.35 -16.55 26.78
N LEU A 294 -0.67 -17.65 27.12
CA LEU A 294 -0.06 -18.54 26.15
C LEU A 294 -1.10 -19.06 25.16
N PRO A 295 -0.73 -19.29 23.90
CA PRO A 295 -1.70 -19.70 22.92
C PRO A 295 -2.37 -21.02 23.28
N THR A 296 -3.69 -21.06 23.12
CA THR A 296 -4.51 -22.25 23.36
C THR A 296 -5.11 -22.73 22.05
N ILE A 297 -5.20 -24.05 21.87
CA ILE A 297 -5.85 -24.63 20.70
C ILE A 297 -7.37 -24.51 20.88
N SER A 298 -8.05 -23.89 19.91
CA SER A 298 -9.50 -23.83 19.88
C SER A 298 -10.10 -25.23 19.85
N ALA A 299 -11.12 -25.48 20.68
CA ALA A 299 -11.89 -26.72 20.69
C ALA A 299 -12.63 -26.97 19.36
N GLN A 300 -12.82 -25.93 18.54
CA GLN A 300 -13.46 -25.97 17.22
C GLN A 300 -12.40 -25.58 16.18
N GLY A 301 -11.90 -26.56 15.43
CA GLY A 301 -11.05 -26.32 14.24
C GLY A 301 -9.53 -26.39 14.45
N GLY A 302 -9.02 -26.63 15.66
CA GLY A 302 -7.59 -26.87 15.87
C GLY A 302 -6.67 -25.66 15.68
N VAL A 303 -7.24 -24.45 15.55
CA VAL A 303 -6.50 -23.21 15.37
C VAL A 303 -5.94 -22.73 16.71
N GLU A 304 -4.66 -22.38 16.73
CA GLU A 304 -3.98 -21.81 17.90
C GLU A 304 -4.40 -20.34 18.07
N LEU A 305 -4.84 -19.96 19.28
CA LEU A 305 -5.35 -18.63 19.60
C LEU A 305 -4.55 -18.00 20.74
N LEU A 306 -4.03 -16.79 20.53
CA LEU A 306 -3.42 -15.94 21.53
C LEU A 306 -4.50 -15.11 22.22
N ARG A 307 -4.56 -15.15 23.55
CA ARG A 307 -5.47 -14.27 24.31
C ARG A 307 -4.75 -12.97 24.65
N LEU A 308 -5.19 -11.86 24.07
CA LEU A 308 -4.63 -10.53 24.33
C LEU A 308 -5.72 -9.59 24.82
N ARG A 309 -5.63 -9.15 26.09
CA ARG A 309 -6.61 -8.25 26.75
C ARG A 309 -8.07 -8.74 26.61
N GLY A 310 -8.29 -10.05 26.67
CA GLY A 310 -9.62 -10.66 26.57
C GLY A 310 -10.12 -10.92 25.15
N VAL A 311 -9.39 -10.51 24.12
CA VAL A 311 -9.66 -10.83 22.71
C VAL A 311 -8.85 -12.06 22.29
N HIS A 312 -9.45 -12.96 21.53
CA HIS A 312 -8.75 -14.11 20.95
C HIS A 312 -8.25 -13.77 19.55
N ILE A 313 -6.94 -13.85 19.35
CA ILE A 313 -6.27 -13.52 18.10
C ILE A 313 -5.68 -14.82 17.52
N PRO A 314 -5.95 -15.17 16.25
CA PRO A 314 -5.35 -16.36 15.63
C PRO A 314 -3.83 -16.24 15.53
N VAL A 315 -3.15 -17.34 15.84
CA VAL A 315 -1.69 -17.46 15.75
C VAL A 315 -1.30 -18.08 14.43
N CYS A 316 -0.43 -17.40 13.69
CA CYS A 316 0.15 -17.88 12.44
C CYS A 316 1.63 -18.21 12.66
N ARG A 317 1.97 -19.49 12.51
CA ARG A 317 3.33 -20.02 12.62
C ARG A 317 4.03 -19.96 11.27
N LEU A 318 5.08 -19.14 11.16
CA LEU A 318 5.84 -18.95 9.92
C LEU A 318 6.47 -20.25 9.42
N GLU A 319 6.70 -21.20 10.32
CA GLU A 319 7.24 -22.54 10.05
C GLU A 319 6.39 -23.37 9.10
N HIS A 320 5.09 -23.09 9.03
CA HIS A 320 4.20 -23.75 8.08
C HIS A 320 4.35 -23.20 6.66
N TYR A 321 4.91 -22.00 6.49
CA TYR A 321 5.06 -21.32 5.20
C TYR A 321 6.48 -21.47 4.64
N TYR A 322 7.48 -21.40 5.52
CA TYR A 322 8.89 -21.36 5.14
C TYR A 322 9.58 -22.65 5.59
N ARG A 323 9.92 -23.51 4.63
CA ARG A 323 10.64 -24.76 4.95
C ARG A 323 12.01 -24.42 5.53
N GLY A 324 12.37 -25.08 6.63
CA GLY A 324 13.66 -24.90 7.28
C GLY A 324 13.71 -23.80 8.35
N THR A 325 12.60 -23.10 8.62
CA THR A 325 12.45 -22.37 9.89
C THR A 325 12.00 -23.33 10.97
N ALA A 326 12.73 -23.34 12.08
CA ALA A 326 12.27 -23.86 13.34
C ALA A 326 12.50 -22.77 14.40
N PRO A 327 11.67 -22.70 15.45
CA PRO A 327 12.00 -21.88 16.61
C PRO A 327 13.41 -22.22 17.07
N GLY A 328 14.17 -21.22 17.50
CA GLY A 328 15.37 -21.46 18.29
C GLY A 328 15.02 -22.32 19.51
N THR A 329 16.01 -22.95 20.14
CA THR A 329 15.85 -23.83 21.33
C THR A 329 15.27 -23.12 22.58
N ASN A 330 14.81 -21.87 22.44
CA ASN A 330 14.11 -21.13 23.48
C ASN A 330 12.75 -21.77 23.79
N ALA A 331 12.49 -22.02 25.07
CA ALA A 331 11.19 -22.48 25.55
C ALA A 331 10.08 -21.52 25.09
N ALA A 332 8.90 -22.06 24.76
CA ALA A 332 7.72 -21.29 24.32
C ALA A 332 7.40 -20.07 25.22
N ASP A 333 7.77 -20.13 26.50
CA ASP A 333 7.68 -19.05 27.50
C ASP A 333 8.52 -17.79 27.18
N LYS A 334 9.40 -17.81 26.16
CA LYS A 334 10.26 -16.67 25.77
C LYS A 334 9.95 -16.08 24.40
N GLN A 335 9.00 -16.64 23.65
CA GLN A 335 8.67 -16.14 22.32
C GLN A 335 8.00 -14.75 22.39
N VAL A 336 8.33 -13.90 21.43
CA VAL A 336 7.68 -12.60 21.22
C VAL A 336 6.61 -12.77 20.17
N PHE A 337 5.43 -12.18 20.40
CA PHE A 337 4.34 -12.18 19.42
C PHE A 337 4.23 -10.80 18.80
N VAL A 338 4.28 -10.77 17.47
CA VAL A 338 4.02 -9.57 16.68
C VAL A 338 2.60 -9.68 16.13
N VAL A 339 1.75 -8.72 16.47
CA VAL A 339 0.35 -8.66 16.06
C VAL A 339 0.23 -7.73 14.86
N PHE A 340 -0.27 -8.27 13.75
CA PHE A 340 -0.51 -7.54 12.52
C PHE A 340 -1.99 -7.21 12.36
N ALA A 341 -2.28 -6.04 11.78
CA ALA A 341 -3.61 -5.74 11.25
C ALA A 341 -3.70 -6.23 9.81
N THR A 342 -4.68 -7.08 9.52
CA THR A 342 -4.98 -7.54 8.16
C THR A 342 -6.43 -7.23 7.80
N SER A 343 -6.77 -7.32 6.52
CA SER A 343 -8.14 -7.20 6.03
C SER A 343 -9.09 -8.24 6.63
N GLN A 344 -8.59 -9.40 7.07
CA GLN A 344 -9.37 -10.47 7.70
C GLN A 344 -9.42 -10.39 9.24
N GLY A 345 -8.81 -9.36 9.83
CA GLY A 345 -8.71 -9.19 11.28
C GLY A 345 -7.27 -9.21 11.76
N GLN A 346 -7.08 -9.30 13.08
CA GLN A 346 -5.75 -9.36 13.67
C GLN A 346 -5.13 -10.75 13.52
N LEU A 347 -3.82 -10.78 13.29
CA LEU A 347 -3.03 -12.02 13.20
C LEU A 347 -1.81 -11.91 14.11
N ALA A 348 -1.57 -12.89 14.97
CA ALA A 348 -0.40 -12.92 15.83
C ALA A 348 0.66 -13.88 15.26
N VAL A 349 1.90 -13.43 15.12
CA VAL A 349 3.01 -14.25 14.63
C VAL A 349 4.06 -14.38 15.74
N PRO A 350 4.38 -15.62 16.19
CA PRO A 350 5.43 -15.86 17.15
C PRO A 350 6.79 -15.77 16.46
N VAL A 351 7.72 -15.08 17.10
CA VAL A 351 9.13 -14.94 16.67
C VAL A 351 10.03 -15.09 17.89
N ASP A 352 11.30 -15.42 17.65
CA ASP A 352 12.27 -15.60 18.74
C ASP A 352 12.71 -14.24 19.29
N GLU A 353 12.98 -13.29 18.40
CA GLU A 353 13.39 -11.94 18.77
C GLU A 353 13.06 -10.91 17.70
N ILE A 354 13.01 -9.65 18.15
CA ILE A 354 12.93 -8.47 17.30
C ILE A 354 14.31 -7.82 17.39
N LEU A 355 14.99 -7.72 16.26
CA LEU A 355 16.35 -7.22 16.20
C LEU A 355 16.37 -5.70 16.24
N ASP A 356 15.76 -5.06 15.24
CA ASP A 356 15.84 -3.62 15.06
C ASP A 356 14.76 -3.09 14.09
N ARG A 357 14.60 -1.77 14.05
CA ARG A 357 13.86 -1.06 13.01
C ARG A 357 14.86 -0.53 11.98
N GLN A 358 14.76 -1.00 10.73
CA GLN A 358 15.66 -0.60 9.66
C GLN A 358 14.89 -0.20 8.40
N GLN A 359 15.36 0.85 7.74
CA GLN A 359 14.92 1.18 6.40
C GLN A 359 15.67 0.28 5.42
N VAL A 360 14.95 -0.60 4.73
CA VAL A 360 15.53 -1.62 3.85
C VAL A 360 15.17 -1.37 2.40
N VAL A 361 16.09 -1.69 1.50
CA VAL A 361 15.82 -1.74 0.06
C VAL A 361 15.13 -3.06 -0.24
N MET A 362 13.87 -3.01 -0.69
CA MET A 362 13.15 -4.20 -1.10
C MET A 362 13.41 -4.51 -2.56
N LYS A 363 13.80 -5.76 -2.85
CA LYS A 363 13.82 -6.31 -4.20
C LYS A 363 12.66 -7.31 -4.37
N PRO A 364 11.80 -7.14 -5.38
CA PRO A 364 10.72 -8.08 -5.63
C PRO A 364 11.29 -9.45 -6.00
N LEU A 365 10.64 -10.52 -5.54
CA LEU A 365 11.00 -11.88 -5.92
C LEU A 365 10.62 -12.12 -7.39
N ALA A 366 11.57 -12.53 -8.22
CA ALA A 366 11.38 -12.74 -9.65
C ALA A 366 11.58 -14.21 -10.06
N GLY A 367 11.04 -14.58 -11.22
CA GLY A 367 11.18 -15.93 -11.79
C GLY A 367 10.60 -17.01 -10.87
N ARG A 368 11.39 -18.04 -10.55
CA ARG A 368 10.96 -19.14 -9.67
C ARG A 368 10.68 -18.68 -8.24
N LEU A 369 11.27 -17.57 -7.79
CA LEU A 369 11.10 -17.04 -6.44
C LEU A 369 9.76 -16.29 -6.26
N ALA A 370 9.10 -15.89 -7.36
CA ALA A 370 7.80 -15.22 -7.29
C ALA A 370 6.68 -16.12 -6.69
N GLN A 371 6.93 -17.43 -6.58
CA GLN A 371 6.01 -18.40 -6.00
C GLN A 371 6.19 -18.60 -4.49
N VAL A 372 7.19 -17.96 -3.87
CA VAL A 372 7.37 -18.00 -2.42
C VAL A 372 6.12 -17.41 -1.77
N ARG A 373 5.45 -18.21 -0.93
CA ARG A 373 4.19 -17.83 -0.30
C ARG A 373 4.41 -16.69 0.67
N ALA A 374 3.33 -15.92 0.88
CA ALA A 374 3.23 -14.91 1.93
C ALA A 374 4.40 -13.90 2.02
N SER A 375 5.00 -13.55 0.88
CA SER A 375 6.17 -12.65 0.82
C SER A 375 6.01 -11.63 -0.31
N PHE A 376 6.40 -10.39 -0.06
CA PHE A 376 6.47 -9.32 -1.07
C PHE A 376 7.80 -9.33 -1.85
N GLY A 377 8.88 -9.77 -1.21
CA GLY A 377 10.23 -9.48 -1.67
C GLY A 377 11.28 -10.07 -0.76
N CYS A 378 12.54 -9.80 -1.08
CA CYS A 378 13.63 -9.85 -0.12
C CYS A 378 14.16 -8.44 0.15
N ALA A 379 14.66 -8.25 1.36
CA ALA A 379 15.33 -7.06 1.82
C ALA A 379 16.77 -7.42 2.13
N LEU A 380 17.68 -6.53 1.78
CA LEU A 380 19.07 -6.64 2.19
C LEU A 380 19.28 -5.77 3.43
N LEU A 381 19.71 -6.39 4.52
CA LEU A 381 19.91 -5.72 5.80
C LEU A 381 21.26 -5.01 5.83
N GLY A 382 21.39 -4.10 6.80
CA GLY A 382 22.67 -3.44 7.03
C GLY A 382 23.80 -4.41 7.39
N THR A 383 23.49 -5.61 7.89
CA THR A 383 24.48 -6.64 8.20
C THR A 383 25.00 -7.38 6.96
N GLY A 384 24.46 -7.13 5.77
CA GLY A 384 24.70 -7.93 4.57
C GLY A 384 23.82 -9.19 4.48
N GLU A 385 23.08 -9.51 5.53
CA GLU A 385 22.13 -10.63 5.54
C GLU A 385 20.87 -10.30 4.74
N VAL A 386 20.22 -11.34 4.22
CA VAL A 386 18.99 -11.20 3.46
C VAL A 386 17.81 -11.56 4.35
N ALA A 387 16.86 -10.64 4.50
CA ALA A 387 15.59 -10.87 5.16
C ALA A 387 14.46 -11.05 4.15
N LEU A 388 13.51 -11.93 4.45
CA LEU A 388 12.31 -12.09 3.62
C LEU A 388 11.26 -11.06 4.03
N VAL A 389 10.74 -10.28 3.08
CA VAL A 389 9.73 -9.26 3.36
C VAL A 389 8.36 -9.91 3.39
N LEU A 390 7.73 -9.96 4.57
CA LEU A 390 6.46 -10.67 4.78
C LEU A 390 5.27 -9.90 4.21
N ASP A 391 4.37 -10.65 3.56
CA ASP A 391 3.03 -10.21 3.17
C ASP A 391 2.02 -10.71 4.21
N CYS A 392 1.72 -9.85 5.18
CA CYS A 392 0.87 -10.19 6.33
C CYS A 392 -0.58 -10.47 5.92
N GLU A 393 -1.08 -9.86 4.84
CA GLU A 393 -2.41 -10.15 4.30
C GLU A 393 -2.49 -11.60 3.78
N ARG A 394 -1.45 -12.04 3.07
CA ARG A 394 -1.35 -13.43 2.60
C ARG A 394 -1.10 -14.44 3.71
N LEU A 395 -0.43 -14.05 4.80
CA LEU A 395 -0.31 -14.90 5.98
C LEU A 395 -1.68 -15.19 6.59
N GLY A 396 -2.52 -14.17 6.76
CA GLY A 396 -3.89 -14.33 7.29
C GLY A 396 -4.76 -15.25 6.44
N ALA A 397 -4.73 -15.08 5.12
CA ALA A 397 -5.54 -15.88 4.19
C ALA A 397 -5.12 -17.38 4.11
N GLY A 398 -3.85 -17.69 4.38
CA GLY A 398 -3.32 -19.06 4.30
C GLY A 398 -3.43 -19.89 5.59
N GLY A 399 -3.75 -19.25 6.72
CA GLY A 399 -3.72 -19.86 8.05
C GLY A 399 -5.00 -20.62 8.44
N MET A 400 -6.02 -20.63 7.57
CA MET A 400 -7.30 -21.32 7.79
C MET A 400 -7.48 -22.61 6.96
N VAL A 401 -6.37 -23.24 6.51
CA VAL A 401 -6.43 -24.53 5.79
C VAL A 401 -5.87 -25.66 6.63
#